data_AF-A0A661C3L5-F1
#
_entry.id   AF-A0A661C3L5-F1
#
_cell.length_a   1.000
_cell.length_b   1.000
_cell.length_c   1.000
_cell.angle_alpha   90.00
_cell.angle_beta   90.00
_cell.angle_gamma   90.00
#
_symmetry.space_group_name_H-M   'P 1'
#
loop_
_entity.id
_entity.type
_entity.pdbx_description
1 polymer ?
#
loop_
_entity_poly.entity_id
_entity_poly.type
_entity_poly.pdbx_seq_one_letter_code
_entity_poly.pdbx_strand_id
1 'polypeptide(L)'
;MSKPTEEELEVALTRAEQMRDGKTDPFFIAKSLLSHNYRIKNLEEILHAADRYINHGMSDRERTHLILTIEKIKDAESFTSGRKRDSFGLE
;
A
#
# COMPACT_ATOMS: atom_id res chain seq x y z
N MET A 1 9.62 3.27 18.97
CA MET A 1 10.72 3.28 17.98
C MET A 1 10.49 4.43 17.02
N SER A 2 11.54 5.07 16.53
CA SER A 2 11.45 6.14 15.51
C SER A 2 11.18 5.56 14.12
N LYS A 3 10.50 6.32 13.26
CA LYS A 3 10.39 6.02 11.82
C LYS A 3 11.80 6.08 11.22
N PRO A 4 12.21 5.12 10.37
CA PRO A 4 13.48 5.22 9.68
C PRO A 4 13.53 6.48 8.82
N THR A 5 14.73 7.03 8.61
CA THR A 5 14.93 8.05 7.59
C THR A 5 14.67 7.47 6.21
N GLU A 6 14.51 8.34 5.21
CA GLU A 6 14.31 7.91 3.83
C GLU A 6 15.50 7.09 3.31
N GLU A 7 16.72 7.52 3.67
CA GLU A 7 17.98 6.81 3.37
C GLU A 7 18.04 5.43 4.05
N GLU A 8 17.73 5.35 5.35
CA GLU A 8 17.69 4.08 6.09
C GLU A 8 16.68 3.10 5.49
N LEU A 9 15.51 3.61 5.10
CA LEU A 9 14.46 2.82 4.47
C LEU A 9 14.89 2.33 3.08
N GLU A 10 15.48 3.20 2.26
CA GLU A 10 15.96 2.84 0.91
C GLU A 10 17.02 1.72 0.96
N VAL A 11 17.99 1.83 1.89
CA VAL A 11 19.00 0.81 2.12
C VAL A 11 18.35 -0.51 2.54
N ALA A 12 17.40 -0.48 3.48
CA ALA A 12 16.71 -1.66 3.95
C ALA A 12 15.89 -2.35 2.84
N LEU A 13 15.21 -1.58 1.99
CA LEU A 13 14.44 -2.08 0.85
C LEU A 13 15.35 -2.71 -0.20
N THR A 14 16.44 -2.04 -0.57
CA THR A 14 17.45 -2.58 -1.50
C THR A 14 17.99 -3.91 -1.01
N ARG A 15 18.28 -4.02 0.29
CA ARG A 15 18.77 -5.27 0.87
C ARG A 15 17.70 -6.37 0.85
N ALA A 16 16.44 -6.03 1.13
CA ALA A 16 15.34 -6.97 1.05
C ALA A 16 15.13 -7.50 -0.38
N GLU A 17 15.24 -6.65 -1.41
CA GLU A 17 15.18 -7.09 -2.81
C GLU A 17 16.28 -8.12 -3.12
N GLN A 18 17.52 -7.84 -2.74
CA GLN A 18 18.63 -8.78 -2.89
C GLN A 18 18.39 -10.11 -2.16
N MET A 19 17.83 -10.07 -0.95
CA MET A 19 17.53 -11.28 -0.17
C MET A 19 16.47 -12.14 -0.85
N ARG A 20 15.41 -11.50 -1.36
CA ARG A 20 14.34 -12.18 -2.10
C ARG A 20 14.87 -12.82 -3.38
N ASP A 21 15.63 -12.06 -4.17
CA ASP A 21 16.11 -12.50 -5.48
C ASP A 21 17.21 -13.58 -5.34
N GLY A 22 18.07 -13.45 -4.32
CA GLY A 22 19.07 -14.45 -3.95
C GLY A 22 18.52 -15.68 -3.23
N LYS A 23 17.20 -15.77 -3.00
CA LYS A 23 16.55 -16.84 -2.20
C LYS A 23 17.16 -17.03 -0.80
N THR A 24 17.69 -15.95 -0.22
CA THR A 24 18.29 -15.90 1.12
C THR A 24 17.33 -15.28 2.15
N ASP A 25 16.04 -15.51 1.98
CA ASP A 25 14.97 -15.04 2.87
C ASP A 25 14.23 -16.21 3.57
N PRO A 26 14.92 -17.01 4.40
CA PRO A 26 14.35 -18.23 5.00
C PRO A 26 13.21 -17.93 5.99
N PHE A 27 13.21 -16.72 6.57
CA PHE A 27 12.21 -16.28 7.55
C PHE A 27 11.21 -15.27 6.99
N PHE A 28 11.19 -15.07 5.67
CA PHE A 28 10.28 -14.16 4.98
C PHE A 28 10.36 -12.70 5.45
N ILE A 29 11.51 -12.27 5.99
CA ILE A 29 11.73 -10.91 6.47
C ILE A 29 11.72 -9.96 5.28
N ALA A 30 12.44 -10.30 4.22
CA ALA A 30 12.50 -9.47 3.02
C ALA A 30 11.13 -9.40 2.32
N LYS A 31 10.47 -10.55 2.14
CA LYS A 31 9.10 -10.60 1.61
C LYS A 31 8.14 -9.73 2.42
N SER A 32 8.20 -9.81 3.75
CA SER A 32 7.33 -9.06 4.63
C SER A 32 7.63 -7.56 4.59
N LEU A 33 8.90 -7.17 4.62
CA LEU A 33 9.31 -5.76 4.54
C LEU A 33 8.87 -5.12 3.22
N LEU A 34 9.12 -5.78 2.09
CA LEU A 34 8.71 -5.28 0.76
C LEU A 34 7.20 -5.19 0.63
N SER A 35 6.48 -6.22 1.08
CA SER A 35 5.02 -6.23 1.09
C SER A 35 4.45 -5.11 1.94
N HIS A 36 4.94 -4.95 3.17
CA HIS A 36 4.48 -3.89 4.07
C HIS A 36 4.82 -2.50 3.53
N ASN A 37 6.00 -2.29 2.97
CA ASN A 37 6.35 -1.01 2.36
C ASN A 37 5.39 -0.63 1.22
N TYR A 38 5.06 -1.58 0.34
CA TYR A 38 4.06 -1.36 -0.71
C TYR A 38 2.68 -0.98 -0.12
N ARG A 39 2.22 -1.75 0.88
CA ARG A 39 0.93 -1.54 1.54
C ARG A 39 0.85 -0.20 2.27
N ILE A 40 1.94 0.20 2.94
CA ILE A 40 2.02 1.48 3.66
C ILE A 40 1.91 2.65 2.69
N LYS A 41 2.61 2.63 1.55
CA LYS A 41 2.49 3.69 0.52
C LYS A 41 1.05 3.86 0.04
N ASN A 42 0.35 2.76 -0.21
CA ASN A 42 -1.07 2.79 -0.57
C ASN A 42 -1.92 3.40 0.55
N LEU A 43 -1.71 3.01 1.81
CA LEU A 43 -2.45 3.56 2.95
C LEU A 43 -2.16 5.05 3.15
N GLU A 44 -0.95 5.51 2.91
CA GLU A 44 -0.58 6.94 2.93
C GLU A 44 -1.33 7.71 1.82
N GLU A 45 -1.51 7.15 0.62
CA GLU A 45 -2.36 7.74 -0.43
C GLU A 45 -3.82 7.91 0.02
N ILE A 46 -4.39 6.88 0.68
CA ILE A 46 -5.77 6.95 1.22
C ILE A 46 -5.86 8.01 2.30
N LEU A 47 -4.90 8.05 3.23
CA LEU A 47 -4.88 9.02 4.30
C LEU A 47 -4.89 10.45 3.74
N HIS A 48 -4.06 10.72 2.73
CA HIS A 48 -4.03 12.03 2.08
C HIS A 48 -5.34 12.38 1.37
N ALA A 49 -5.96 11.42 0.67
CA ALA A 49 -7.27 11.63 0.04
C ALA A 49 -8.38 11.86 1.08
N ALA A 50 -8.35 11.14 2.20
CA ALA A 50 -9.31 11.29 3.28
C ALA A 50 -9.16 12.64 4.00
N ASP A 51 -7.92 13.06 4.25
CA ASP A 51 -7.62 14.35 4.85
C ASP A 51 -8.13 15.50 3.98
N ARG A 52 -7.88 15.45 2.65
CA ARG A 52 -8.45 16.43 1.71
C ARG A 52 -9.98 16.45 1.71
N TYR A 53 -10.62 15.28 1.74
CA TYR A 53 -12.07 15.19 1.77
C TYR A 53 -12.66 15.87 3.02
N ILE A 54 -12.07 15.61 4.20
CA ILE A 54 -12.53 16.17 5.47
C ILE A 54 -12.26 17.67 5.54
N ASN A 55 -11.04 18.10 5.19
CA ASN A 55 -10.59 19.48 5.38
C ASN A 55 -11.09 20.45 4.29
N HIS A 56 -11.54 19.95 3.14
CA HIS A 56 -12.07 20.79 2.04
C HIS A 56 -13.60 20.72 1.90
N GLY A 57 -14.30 20.53 3.03
CA GLY A 57 -15.76 20.67 3.07
C GLY A 57 -16.53 19.53 2.40
N MET A 58 -15.92 18.35 2.25
CA MET A 58 -16.58 17.13 1.77
C MET A 58 -17.27 17.27 0.41
N SER A 59 -16.65 17.98 -0.53
CA SER A 59 -17.19 18.13 -1.88
C SER A 59 -17.36 16.78 -2.60
N ASP A 60 -18.34 16.69 -3.51
CA ASP A 60 -18.56 15.48 -4.32
C ASP A 60 -17.34 15.07 -5.16
N ARG A 61 -16.53 16.06 -5.57
CA ARG A 61 -15.27 15.82 -6.28
C ARG A 61 -14.26 15.09 -5.39
N GLU A 62 -14.02 15.58 -4.19
CA GLU A 62 -13.10 14.94 -3.24
C GLU A 62 -13.63 13.59 -2.76
N ARG A 63 -14.96 13.47 -2.57
CA ARG A 63 -15.62 12.20 -2.28
C ARG A 63 -15.34 11.17 -3.36
N THR A 64 -15.53 11.56 -4.62
CA THR A 64 -15.27 10.69 -5.78
C THR A 64 -13.81 10.31 -5.86
N HIS A 65 -12.90 11.26 -5.64
CA HIS A 65 -11.46 10.99 -5.63
C HIS A 65 -11.07 10.00 -4.52
N LEU A 66 -11.61 10.14 -3.32
CA LEU A 66 -11.40 9.21 -2.21
C LEU A 66 -11.89 7.80 -2.55
N ILE A 67 -13.11 7.67 -3.08
CA ILE A 67 -13.68 6.38 -3.49
C ILE A 67 -12.80 5.70 -4.55
N LEU A 68 -12.42 6.43 -5.60
CA LEU A 68 -11.54 5.90 -6.65
C LEU A 68 -10.18 5.46 -6.11
N THR A 69 -9.62 6.21 -5.17
CA THR A 69 -8.35 5.87 -4.52
C THR A 69 -8.47 4.58 -3.70
N ILE A 70 -9.56 4.43 -2.94
CA ILE A 70 -9.85 3.21 -2.19
C ILE A 70 -10.01 2.00 -3.12
N GLU A 71 -10.75 2.13 -4.22
CA GLU A 71 -10.95 1.03 -5.17
C GLU A 71 -9.65 0.61 -5.86
N LYS A 72 -8.84 1.57 -6.33
CA LYS A 72 -7.50 1.32 -6.89
C LYS A 72 -6.63 0.50 -5.92
N ILE A 73 -6.70 0.80 -4.63
CA ILE A 73 -5.87 0.13 -3.62
C ILE A 73 -6.43 -1.24 -3.26
N LYS A 74 -7.76 -1.42 -3.20
CA LYS A 74 -8.36 -2.75 -3.08
C LYS A 74 -7.98 -3.66 -4.25
N ASP A 75 -7.91 -3.10 -5.45
CA ASP A 75 -7.41 -3.81 -6.64
C ASP A 75 -5.95 -4.25 -6.48
N ALA A 76 -5.08 -3.33 -6.05
CA ALA A 76 -3.68 -3.61 -5.77
C ALA A 76 -3.49 -4.67 -4.66
N GLU A 77 -4.27 -4.62 -3.59
CA GLU A 77 -4.24 -5.62 -2.51
C GLU A 77 -4.74 -6.99 -2.98
N SER A 78 -5.76 -7.05 -3.83
CA SER A 78 -6.28 -8.31 -4.36
C SER A 78 -5.24 -9.01 -5.24
N PHE A 79 -4.49 -8.24 -6.03
CA PHE A 79 -3.39 -8.75 -6.84
C PHE A 79 -2.23 -9.30 -5.99
N THR A 80 -1.85 -8.60 -4.91
CA THR A 80 -0.70 -8.98 -4.07
C THR A 80 -1.02 -10.07 -3.05
N SER A 81 -2.27 -10.18 -2.59
CA SER A 81 -2.69 -11.15 -1.57
C SER A 81 -3.14 -12.50 -2.11
N GLY A 82 -3.23 -12.67 -3.44
CA GLY A 82 -3.72 -13.90 -4.07
C GLY A 82 -5.18 -14.24 -3.76
N ARG A 83 -5.90 -13.35 -3.04
CA ARG A 83 -7.34 -13.48 -2.83
C ARG A 83 -8.04 -13.08 -4.12
N LYS A 84 -8.68 -14.05 -4.79
CA LYS A 84 -9.65 -13.78 -5.85
C LYS A 84 -10.71 -12.83 -5.28
N ARG A 85 -10.98 -11.75 -6.02
CA ARG A 85 -12.07 -10.82 -5.76
C ARG A 85 -13.37 -11.63 -5.72
N ASP A 86 -14.10 -11.57 -4.62
CA ASP A 86 -15.54 -11.79 -4.68
C ASP A 86 -16.09 -10.58 -5.45
N SER A 87 -16.33 -10.78 -6.75
CA SER A 87 -16.97 -9.79 -7.59
C SER A 87 -18.31 -9.46 -6.96
N PHE A 88 -18.45 -8.26 -6.41
CA PHE A 88 -19.76 -7.75 -6.01
C PHE A 88 -20.59 -7.67 -7.30
N GLY A 89 -21.56 -8.58 -7.40
CA GLY A 89 -22.52 -8.63 -8.48
C GLY A 89 -23.30 -7.33 -8.52
N LEU A 90 -23.15 -6.61 -9.62
CA LEU A 90 -24.19 -5.72 -10.11
C LEU A 90 -24.93 -6.51 -11.20
N GLU A 91 -25.95 -7.26 -10.78
CA GLU A 91 -27.10 -7.57 -11.64
C GLU A 91 -28.01 -6.33 -11.73
#